data_AF-A0A9X3R3Z6-F1
#
_entry.id   AF-A0A9X3R3Z6-F1
#
_cell.length_a   1.000
_cell.length_b   1.000
_cell.length_c   1.000
_cell.angle_alpha   90.00
_cell.angle_beta   90.00
_cell.angle_gamma   90.00
#
_symmetry.space_group_name_H-M   'P 1'
#
loop_
_entity.id
_entity.type
_entity.pdbx_description
1 polymer ?
#
loop_
_entity_poly.entity_id
_entity_poly.type
_entity_poly.pdbx_seq_one_letter_code
_entity_poly.pdbx_strand_id
1 'polypeptide(L)'
;MSTDTDLELRLRRRFNAPVERVWRAWTEPQALMRWFGPAETREVLLAETDLRVGGAYHIGFATEDGLAHYARGQYREVQPQRKLVFTWTWRDAPQETSLITLTFTPADHGTDLDFLQTPFVDEATRDSHGSGWAGAMDRLAADLAGAA
;
A
#
# COMPACT_ATOMS: atom_id res chain seq x y z
N MET A 1 -5.22 34.39 6.51
CA MET A 1 -5.90 33.07 6.56
C MET A 1 -5.08 32.15 5.68
N SER A 2 -4.04 31.54 6.24
CA SER A 2 -3.14 30.67 5.49
C SER A 2 -3.73 29.27 5.50
N THR A 3 -4.01 28.74 4.32
CA THR A 3 -4.55 27.41 4.11
C THR A 3 -3.52 26.36 4.53
N ASP A 4 -3.84 25.63 5.59
CA ASP A 4 -3.18 24.40 6.02
C ASP A 4 -3.04 23.49 4.79
N THR A 5 -1.82 23.32 4.30
CA THR A 5 -1.56 22.45 3.15
C THR A 5 -1.30 21.08 3.73
N ASP A 6 -2.33 20.22 3.78
CA ASP A 6 -2.20 18.82 4.20
C ASP A 6 -1.01 18.21 3.45
N LEU A 7 0.07 17.89 4.17
CA LEU A 7 1.22 17.20 3.60
C LEU A 7 0.76 15.81 3.18
N GLU A 8 0.48 15.66 1.88
CA GLU A 8 -0.05 14.44 1.28
C GLU A 8 0.93 13.84 0.27
N LEU A 9 0.91 12.51 0.17
CA LEU A 9 1.60 11.75 -0.88
C LEU A 9 0.56 11.25 -1.88
N ARG A 10 0.72 11.61 -3.15
CA ARG A 10 -0.08 11.08 -4.26
C ARG A 10 0.80 10.33 -5.24
N LEU A 11 0.41 9.10 -5.56
CA LEU A 11 1.04 8.30 -6.61
C LEU A 11 -0.05 7.78 -7.56
N ARG A 12 0.28 7.68 -8.84
CA ARG A 12 -0.57 7.05 -9.85
C ARG A 12 0.21 5.96 -10.55
N ARG A 13 -0.38 4.77 -10.66
CA ARG A 13 0.23 3.65 -11.35
C ARG A 13 -0.78 2.92 -12.21
N ARG A 14 -0.39 2.63 -13.45
CA ARG A 14 -1.12 1.71 -14.32
C ARG A 14 -0.54 0.30 -14.20
N PHE A 15 -1.41 -0.67 -13.99
CA PHE A 15 -1.07 -2.10 -14.00
C PHE A 15 -1.68 -2.77 -15.22
N ASN A 16 -0.89 -3.59 -15.92
CA ASN A 16 -1.34 -4.40 -17.05
C ASN A 16 -2.05 -5.69 -16.56
N ALA A 17 -3.00 -5.53 -15.66
CA ALA A 17 -3.80 -6.61 -15.08
C ALA A 17 -5.24 -6.13 -14.85
N PRO A 18 -6.24 -7.03 -14.99
CA PRO A 18 -7.62 -6.71 -14.71
C PRO A 18 -7.82 -6.31 -13.24
N VAL A 19 -8.82 -5.48 -12.96
CA VAL A 19 -9.04 -4.86 -11.65
C VAL A 19 -9.23 -5.90 -10.55
N GLU A 20 -9.80 -7.05 -10.88
CA GLU A 20 -9.97 -8.19 -9.99
C GLU A 20 -8.61 -8.69 -9.47
N ARG A 21 -7.61 -8.78 -10.35
CA ARG A 21 -6.26 -9.24 -9.96
C ARG A 21 -5.53 -8.20 -9.13
N VAL A 22 -5.63 -6.92 -9.51
CA VAL A 22 -5.01 -5.83 -8.74
C VAL A 22 -5.66 -5.72 -7.36
N TRP A 23 -7.00 -5.81 -7.27
CA TRP A 23 -7.72 -5.84 -6.01
C TRP A 23 -7.25 -6.98 -5.11
N ARG A 24 -7.22 -8.22 -5.63
CA ARG A 24 -6.74 -9.39 -4.88
C ARG A 24 -5.31 -9.21 -4.38
N ALA A 25 -4.44 -8.60 -5.19
CA ALA A 25 -3.05 -8.34 -4.80
C ALA A 25 -2.93 -7.44 -3.55
N TRP A 26 -3.89 -6.54 -3.35
CA TRP A 26 -3.95 -5.66 -2.17
C TRP A 26 -4.70 -6.24 -0.98
N THR A 27 -5.57 -7.23 -1.19
CA THR A 27 -6.51 -7.67 -0.15
C THR A 27 -6.33 -9.11 0.31
N GLU A 28 -5.66 -9.96 -0.48
CA GLU A 28 -5.44 -11.36 -0.12
C GLU A 28 -4.08 -11.55 0.56
N PRO A 29 -4.02 -12.14 1.77
CA PRO A 29 -2.76 -12.39 2.47
C PRO A 29 -1.72 -13.10 1.61
N GLN A 30 -2.13 -14.15 0.89
CA GLN A 30 -1.24 -14.92 0.03
C GLN A 30 -0.68 -14.12 -1.14
N ALA A 31 -1.39 -13.09 -1.59
CA ALA A 31 -0.90 -12.21 -2.65
C ALA A 31 0.06 -11.15 -2.09
N LEU A 32 -0.28 -10.53 -0.96
CA LEU A 32 0.59 -9.60 -0.25
C LEU A 32 1.96 -10.23 0.08
N MET A 33 1.98 -11.50 0.48
CA MET A 33 3.22 -12.26 0.75
C MET A 33 4.18 -12.36 -0.44
N ARG A 34 3.73 -12.15 -1.68
CA ARG A 34 4.59 -12.27 -2.86
C ARG A 34 5.31 -10.98 -3.25
N TRP A 35 4.68 -9.83 -3.02
CA TRP A 35 5.16 -8.57 -3.62
C TRP A 35 5.37 -7.44 -2.62
N PHE A 36 4.76 -7.48 -1.42
CA PHE A 36 4.66 -6.30 -0.58
C PHE A 36 6.01 -5.85 0.01
N GLY A 37 6.19 -4.54 0.12
CA GLY A 37 7.41 -3.90 0.63
C GLY A 37 8.16 -3.11 -0.45
N PRO A 38 9.08 -2.21 -0.07
CA PRO A 38 9.86 -1.37 -0.99
C PRO A 38 10.79 -2.20 -1.89
N ALA A 39 11.49 -1.54 -2.82
CA ALA A 39 12.32 -2.20 -3.83
C ALA A 39 13.40 -3.12 -3.21
N GLU A 40 13.94 -2.72 -2.05
CA GLU A 40 15.02 -3.37 -1.30
C GLU A 40 14.53 -4.54 -0.43
N THR A 41 13.26 -4.95 -0.59
CA THR A 41 12.70 -6.05 0.19
C THR A 41 13.27 -7.38 -0.28
N ARG A 42 13.90 -8.10 0.64
CA ARG A 42 14.38 -9.46 0.44
C ARG A 42 13.26 -10.49 0.54
N GLU A 43 12.38 -10.36 1.54
CA GLU A 43 11.24 -11.26 1.73
C GLU A 43 10.09 -10.59 2.49
N VAL A 44 8.85 -11.05 2.24
CA VAL A 44 7.70 -10.70 3.08
C VAL A 44 7.61 -11.71 4.22
N LEU A 45 7.58 -11.23 5.46
CA LEU A 45 7.61 -12.05 6.67
C LEU A 45 6.21 -12.42 7.16
N LEU A 46 5.25 -11.52 6.95
CA LEU A 46 3.90 -11.63 7.50
C LEU A 46 2.92 -10.85 6.64
N ALA A 47 1.75 -11.43 6.39
CA ALA A 47 0.58 -10.70 5.92
C ALA A 47 -0.67 -11.36 6.51
N GLU A 48 -1.43 -10.59 7.29
CA GLU A 48 -2.69 -10.99 7.90
C GLU A 48 -3.73 -9.92 7.60
N THR A 49 -4.93 -10.33 7.20
CA THR A 49 -6.00 -9.40 6.83
C THR A 49 -7.36 -9.89 7.32
N ASP A 50 -8.10 -9.06 8.05
CA ASP A 50 -9.54 -9.20 8.27
C ASP A 50 -10.25 -8.19 7.35
N LEU A 51 -10.49 -8.56 6.09
CA LEU A 51 -10.97 -7.65 5.04
C LEU A 51 -12.46 -7.30 5.19
N ARG A 52 -12.74 -6.44 6.17
CA ARG A 52 -14.05 -5.80 6.41
C ARG A 52 -13.83 -4.46 7.08
N VAL A 53 -14.81 -3.57 7.00
CA VAL A 53 -14.75 -2.29 7.73
C VAL A 53 -14.57 -2.56 9.24
N GLY A 54 -13.57 -1.91 9.84
CA GLY A 54 -13.14 -2.11 11.23
C GLY A 54 -12.24 -3.33 11.46
N GLY A 55 -12.06 -4.20 10.47
CA GLY A 55 -11.12 -5.32 10.53
C GLY A 55 -9.67 -4.85 10.49
N ALA A 56 -8.80 -5.58 11.19
CA ALA A 56 -7.39 -5.25 11.31
C ALA A 56 -6.56 -5.95 10.22
N TYR A 57 -5.40 -5.38 9.91
CA TYR A 57 -4.36 -6.04 9.14
C TYR A 57 -3.00 -5.87 9.81
N HIS A 58 -2.09 -6.79 9.51
CA HIS A 58 -0.70 -6.74 9.93
C HIS A 58 0.18 -7.21 8.78
N ILE A 59 1.21 -6.43 8.47
CA ILE A 59 2.16 -6.75 7.41
C ILE A 59 3.58 -6.53 7.88
N GLY A 60 4.49 -7.40 7.48
CA GLY A 60 5.90 -7.28 7.80
C GLY A 60 6.78 -7.79 6.67
N PHE A 61 7.93 -7.16 6.49
CA PHE A 61 8.91 -7.51 5.46
C PHE A 61 10.33 -7.31 6.00
N ALA A 62 11.29 -8.03 5.42
CA ALA A 62 12.71 -7.84 5.67
C ALA A 62 13.40 -7.25 4.42
N THR A 63 14.27 -6.29 4.63
CA THR A 63 15.12 -5.69 3.59
C THR A 63 16.42 -6.47 3.41
N GLU A 64 17.14 -6.20 2.32
CA GLU A 64 18.41 -6.85 1.97
C GLU A 64 19.51 -6.68 3.04
N ASP A 65 19.47 -5.58 3.78
CA ASP A 65 20.36 -5.30 4.92
C ASP A 65 20.03 -6.11 6.19
N GLY A 66 18.97 -6.92 6.16
CA GLY A 66 18.54 -7.78 7.25
C GLY A 66 17.61 -7.11 8.26
N LEU A 67 17.23 -5.84 8.06
CA LEU A 67 16.27 -5.15 8.94
C LEU A 67 14.84 -5.64 8.66
N ALA A 68 14.05 -5.75 9.72
CA ALA A 68 12.65 -6.17 9.65
C ALA A 68 11.71 -5.03 10.02
N HIS A 69 10.77 -4.74 9.12
CA HIS A 69 9.80 -3.66 9.26
C HIS A 69 8.40 -4.23 9.38
N TYR A 70 7.58 -3.62 10.24
CA TYR A 70 6.21 -4.06 10.51
C TYR A 70 5.27 -2.86 10.53
N ALA A 71 4.15 -3.01 9.84
CA ALA A 71 3.08 -2.02 9.81
C ALA A 71 1.73 -2.69 10.09
N ARG A 72 0.83 -1.95 10.74
CA ARG A 72 -0.51 -2.42 11.05
C ARG A 72 -1.52 -1.31 10.85
N GLY A 73 -2.79 -1.71 10.79
CA GLY A 73 -3.89 -0.76 10.72
C GLY A 73 -5.26 -1.42 10.69
N GLN A 74 -6.26 -0.61 10.38
CA GLN A 74 -7.65 -1.03 10.25
C GLN A 74 -8.25 -0.52 8.94
N TYR A 75 -9.07 -1.36 8.30
CA TYR A 75 -9.84 -0.94 7.13
C TYR A 75 -10.96 0.02 7.55
N ARG A 76 -11.00 1.18 6.91
CA ARG A 76 -12.04 2.21 7.09
C ARG A 76 -13.13 2.12 6.04
N GLU A 77 -12.77 1.70 4.83
CA GLU A 77 -13.70 1.55 3.72
C GLU A 77 -13.26 0.39 2.83
N VAL A 78 -14.20 -0.47 2.45
CA VAL A 78 -13.95 -1.61 1.56
C VAL A 78 -15.05 -1.63 0.50
N GLN A 79 -14.74 -1.13 -0.68
CA GLN A 79 -15.58 -1.22 -1.88
C GLN A 79 -14.88 -2.11 -2.90
N PRO A 80 -15.30 -3.39 -3.05
CA PRO A 80 -14.64 -4.33 -3.93
C PRO A 80 -14.35 -3.77 -5.32
N GLN A 81 -13.08 -3.89 -5.75
CA GLN A 81 -12.58 -3.49 -7.07
C GLN A 81 -12.77 -1.99 -7.41
N ARG A 82 -13.05 -1.15 -6.41
CA ARG A 82 -13.29 0.29 -6.61
C ARG A 82 -12.48 1.14 -5.65
N LYS A 83 -12.52 0.82 -4.36
CA LYS A 83 -11.89 1.66 -3.34
C LYS A 83 -11.52 0.86 -2.08
N LEU A 84 -10.33 1.09 -1.56
CA LEU A 84 -9.86 0.54 -0.30
C LEU A 84 -9.24 1.66 0.53
N VAL A 85 -9.73 1.85 1.75
CA VAL A 85 -9.20 2.87 2.67
C VAL A 85 -8.80 2.20 3.97
N PHE A 86 -7.58 2.45 4.44
CA PHE A 86 -7.06 1.86 5.68
C PHE A 86 -6.07 2.79 6.38
N THR A 87 -6.01 2.70 7.70
CA THR A 87 -4.99 3.42 8.47
C THR A 87 -3.63 2.74 8.30
N TRP A 88 -2.55 3.50 8.36
CA TRP A 88 -1.19 2.99 8.25
C TRP A 88 -0.35 3.49 9.42
N THR A 89 0.20 2.56 10.21
CA THR A 89 1.03 2.85 11.37
C THR A 89 2.22 1.89 11.40
N TRP A 90 3.44 2.44 11.42
CA TRP A 90 4.64 1.65 11.65
C TRP A 90 4.72 1.21 13.11
N ARG A 91 5.19 -0.02 13.36
CA ARG A 91 5.35 -0.55 14.72
C ARG A 91 6.25 0.32 15.59
N ASP A 92 7.34 0.83 14.99
CA ASP A 92 8.37 1.57 15.72
C ASP A 92 8.06 3.09 15.79
N ALA A 93 6.98 3.54 15.14
CA ALA A 93 6.46 4.91 15.20
C ALA A 93 4.92 4.91 15.40
N PRO A 94 4.42 4.38 16.54
CA PRO A 94 2.98 4.20 16.76
C PRO A 94 2.18 5.51 16.84
N GLN A 95 2.86 6.62 17.14
CA GLN A 95 2.27 7.96 17.19
C GLN A 95 1.99 8.55 15.79
N GLU A 96 2.62 8.02 14.75
CA GLU A 96 2.49 8.48 13.37
C GLU A 96 1.54 7.56 12.61
N THR A 97 0.24 7.87 12.71
CA THR A 97 -0.80 7.17 11.96
C THR A 97 -1.29 8.04 10.81
N SER A 98 -1.19 7.51 9.60
CA SER A 98 -1.72 8.12 8.39
C SER A 98 -2.89 7.29 7.84
N LEU A 99 -3.58 7.81 6.84
CA LEU A 99 -4.66 7.14 6.12
C LEU A 99 -4.23 6.93 4.67
N ILE A 100 -4.32 5.69 4.20
CA ILE A 100 -4.10 5.33 2.81
C ILE A 100 -5.45 5.14 2.13
N THR A 101 -5.62 5.77 0.97
CA THR A 101 -6.75 5.58 0.06
C THR A 101 -6.24 5.06 -1.27
N LEU A 102 -6.74 3.89 -1.66
CA LEU A 102 -6.55 3.30 -2.98
C LEU A 102 -7.85 3.42 -3.77
N THR A 103 -7.79 3.98 -4.97
CA THR A 103 -8.92 4.00 -5.91
C THR A 103 -8.53 3.24 -7.16
N PHE A 104 -9.35 2.26 -7.51
CA PHE A 104 -9.12 1.34 -8.63
C PHE A 104 -10.07 1.70 -9.77
N THR A 105 -9.52 2.02 -10.93
CA THR A 105 -10.29 2.37 -12.13
C THR A 105 -9.98 1.37 -13.25
N PRO A 106 -10.94 0.53 -13.68
CA PRO A 106 -10.75 -0.34 -14.83
C PRO A 106 -10.46 0.47 -16.09
N ALA A 107 -9.55 -0.02 -16.92
CA ALA A 107 -9.20 0.56 -18.20
C ALA A 107 -9.10 -0.53 -19.29
N ASP A 108 -9.18 -0.15 -20.57
CA ASP A 108 -9.28 -1.07 -21.71
C ASP A 108 -8.27 -2.24 -21.69
N HIS A 109 -7.07 -1.99 -21.16
CA HIS A 109 -6.02 -3.00 -20.99
C HIS A 109 -5.32 -2.88 -19.63
N GLY A 110 -6.10 -2.88 -18.54
CA GLY A 110 -5.53 -2.94 -17.19
C GLY A 110 -6.34 -2.21 -16.13
N THR A 111 -5.63 -1.69 -15.14
CA THR A 111 -6.21 -0.93 -14.03
C THR A 111 -5.34 0.27 -13.72
N ASP A 112 -5.95 1.45 -13.65
CA ASP A 112 -5.31 2.63 -13.11
C ASP A 112 -5.57 2.68 -11.60
N LEU A 113 -4.50 2.78 -10.81
CA LEU A 113 -4.51 2.86 -9.35
C LEU A 113 -4.09 4.28 -8.92
N ASP A 114 -5.00 4.99 -8.30
CA ASP A 114 -4.69 6.22 -7.56
C ASP A 114 -4.40 5.86 -6.10
N PHE A 115 -3.23 6.24 -5.62
CA PHE A 115 -2.77 6.09 -4.24
C PHE A 115 -2.68 7.48 -3.59
N LEU A 116 -3.28 7.61 -2.42
CA LEU A 116 -3.18 8.80 -1.57
C LEU A 116 -2.82 8.36 -0.14
N GLN A 117 -1.81 8.98 0.46
CA GLN A 117 -1.50 8.84 1.89
C GLN A 117 -1.43 10.21 2.56
N THR A 118 -2.13 10.38 3.68
CA THR A 118 -2.21 11.64 4.43
C THR A 118 -2.76 11.40 5.85
N PRO A 119 -2.42 12.22 6.86
CA PRO A 119 -1.44 13.30 6.84
C PRO A 119 0.00 12.81 7.07
N PHE A 120 0.97 13.63 6.70
CA PHE A 120 2.37 13.51 7.10
C PHE A 120 2.78 14.64 8.05
N VAL A 121 3.74 14.33 8.94
CA VAL A 121 4.27 15.29 9.93
C VAL A 121 5.25 16.28 9.31
N ASP A 122 5.98 15.86 8.28
CA ASP A 122 6.93 16.68 7.52
C ASP A 122 7.18 16.13 6.11
N GLU A 123 7.86 16.91 5.28
CA GLU A 123 8.18 16.55 3.89
C GLU A 123 9.17 15.39 3.79
N ALA A 124 10.13 15.28 4.71
CA ALA A 124 11.13 14.22 4.70
C ALA A 124 10.49 12.84 4.88
N THR A 125 9.54 12.73 5.80
CA THR A 125 8.76 11.51 6.05
C THR A 125 7.87 11.17 4.86
N ARG A 126 7.21 12.17 4.26
CA ARG A 126 6.43 12.01 3.02
C ARG A 126 7.29 11.47 1.88
N ASP A 127 8.47 12.03 1.66
CA ASP A 127 9.35 11.68 0.53
C ASP A 127 9.97 10.29 0.70
N SER A 128 10.30 9.92 1.94
CA SER A 128 10.72 8.56 2.30
C SER A 128 9.62 7.54 1.99
N HIS A 129 8.37 7.81 2.41
CA HIS A 129 7.23 6.96 2.06
C HIS A 129 6.98 6.93 0.55
N GLY A 130 7.12 8.06 -0.14
CA GLY A 130 6.98 8.16 -1.60
C GLY A 130 7.93 7.21 -2.33
N SER A 131 9.19 7.19 -1.92
CA SER A 131 10.20 6.29 -2.49
C SER A 131 9.87 4.82 -2.20
N GLY A 132 9.51 4.50 -0.96
CA GLY A 132 9.15 3.14 -0.56
C GLY A 132 7.92 2.60 -1.31
N TRP A 133 6.87 3.40 -1.44
CA TRP A 133 5.67 3.02 -2.20
C TRP A 133 5.91 2.94 -3.69
N ALA A 134 6.74 3.81 -4.28
CA ALA A 134 7.10 3.69 -5.70
C ALA A 134 7.76 2.34 -5.99
N GLY A 135 8.75 1.94 -5.18
CA GLY A 135 9.39 0.62 -5.29
C GLY A 135 8.42 -0.54 -5.04
N ALA A 136 7.51 -0.41 -4.07
CA ALA A 136 6.48 -1.42 -3.83
C ALA A 136 5.53 -1.59 -5.03
N MET A 137 5.15 -0.50 -5.70
CA MET A 137 4.33 -0.54 -6.91
C MET A 137 5.06 -1.15 -8.10
N ASP A 138 6.38 -0.99 -8.20
CA ASP A 138 7.20 -1.69 -9.19
C ASP A 138 7.22 -3.21 -8.94
N ARG A 139 7.37 -3.63 -7.67
CA ARG A 139 7.30 -5.06 -7.29
C ARG A 139 5.93 -5.66 -7.54
N LEU A 140 4.85 -4.94 -7.26
CA LEU A 140 3.48 -5.35 -7.61
C LEU A 140 3.32 -5.53 -9.12
N ALA A 141 3.85 -4.61 -9.93
CA ALA A 141 3.77 -4.71 -11.39
C ALA A 141 4.49 -5.98 -11.90
N ALA A 142 5.64 -6.32 -11.30
CA ALA A 142 6.37 -7.54 -11.63
C ALA A 142 5.61 -8.82 -11.22
N ASP A 143 5.03 -8.90 -10.01
CA ASP A 143 4.21 -10.05 -9.57
C ASP A 143 3.01 -10.27 -10.51
N LEU A 144 2.32 -9.18 -10.88
CA LEU A 144 1.17 -9.24 -11.78
C LEU A 144 1.56 -9.70 -13.19
N ALA A 145 2.75 -9.36 -13.67
CA ALA A 145 3.27 -9.83 -14.96
C ALA A 145 3.71 -11.30 -14.93
N GLY A 146 4.22 -11.79 -13.79
CA GLY A 146 4.73 -13.15 -13.63
C GLY A 146 3.66 -14.22 -13.36
N ALA A 147 2.47 -13.84 -12.88
CA ALA A 147 1.38 -14.77 -12.58
C ALA A 147 0.51 -15.13 -13.81
N ALA A 148 1.16 -15.43 -14.94
CA ALA A 148 0.54 -15.91 -16.18
C ALA A 148 0.36 -17.44 -16.19
#